data_AF-A0A8C4Q2V2-F1
#
_entry.id   AF-A0A8C4Q2V2-F1
#
_cell.length_a   1.000
_cell.length_b   1.000
_cell.length_c   1.000
_cell.angle_alpha   90.00
_cell.angle_beta   90.00
_cell.angle_gamma   90.00
#
_symmetry.space_group_name_H-M   'P 1'
#
loop_
_entity.id
_entity.type
_entity.pdbx_description
1 polymer ?
#
loop_
_entity_poly.entity_id
_entity_poly.type
_entity_poly.pdbx_seq_one_letter_code
_entity_poly.pdbx_strand_id
1 'polypeptide(L)'
;MPAYHSSLMEADTRLVGNIALLPLRTQFKGPAPKETRETDIIDEALLYFKANVFFKNYEIKCTSKSMGEKEMYTLGITNFPIPGEGGFPLNALYARPTNRQEEEMMRNYLQQLKQETGLRLCEKVFDPVTDKPSKWWICFVKRQFMNKSLSHPGQM
;
A
#
# COMPACT_ATOMS: atom_id res chain seq x y z
N MET A 1 -19.64 -8.99 -9.00
CA MET A 1 -19.94 -7.77 -8.22
C MET A 1 -19.18 -6.61 -8.88
N PRO A 2 -19.68 -5.36 -8.81
CA PRO A 2 -18.88 -4.18 -9.17
C PRO A 2 -17.71 -4.01 -8.18
N ALA A 3 -16.71 -3.21 -8.56
CA ALA A 3 -15.57 -2.88 -7.70
C ALA A 3 -15.93 -1.79 -6.67
N TYR A 4 -15.37 -1.90 -5.47
CA TYR A 4 -15.47 -0.86 -4.45
C TYR A 4 -14.56 0.32 -4.79
N HIS A 5 -15.08 1.54 -4.62
CA HIS A 5 -14.40 2.82 -4.85
C HIS A 5 -14.34 3.60 -3.53
N SER A 6 -13.33 4.44 -3.34
CA SER A 6 -13.18 5.22 -2.11
C SER A 6 -14.24 6.32 -1.98
N SER A 7 -14.78 6.49 -0.77
CA SER A 7 -15.67 7.62 -0.43
C SER A 7 -14.97 8.76 0.33
N LEU A 8 -13.63 8.75 0.42
CA LEU A 8 -12.85 9.69 1.26
C LEU A 8 -12.31 10.92 0.51
N MET A 9 -12.66 11.11 -0.77
CA MET A 9 -12.20 12.24 -1.56
C MET A 9 -13.13 13.46 -1.42
N GLU A 10 -12.62 14.51 -0.77
CA GLU A 10 -13.30 15.79 -0.55
C GLU A 10 -12.90 16.83 -1.62
N ALA A 11 -13.69 17.89 -1.79
CA ALA A 11 -13.58 18.81 -2.94
C ALA A 11 -12.28 19.64 -2.97
N ASP A 12 -11.61 19.81 -1.84
CA ASP A 12 -10.32 20.49 -1.66
C ASP A 12 -9.13 19.52 -1.54
N THR A 13 -9.35 18.21 -1.76
CA THR A 13 -8.30 17.18 -1.70
C THR A 13 -7.16 17.51 -2.66
N ARG A 14 -5.98 17.76 -2.09
CA ARG A 14 -4.77 18.05 -2.87
C ARG A 14 -4.36 16.83 -3.69
N LEU A 15 -3.75 17.07 -4.85
CA LEU A 15 -3.25 16.02 -5.74
C LEU A 15 -1.72 16.07 -5.85
N VAL A 16 -1.11 14.93 -6.16
CA VAL A 16 0.28 14.80 -6.63
C VAL A 16 0.24 13.96 -7.90
N GLY A 17 0.61 14.52 -9.05
CA GLY A 17 0.17 14.00 -10.34
C GLY A 17 -1.35 13.94 -10.41
N ASN A 18 -1.91 12.75 -10.65
CA ASN A 18 -3.34 12.45 -10.51
C ASN A 18 -3.67 11.54 -9.31
N ILE A 19 -2.78 11.47 -8.31
CA ILE A 19 -2.99 10.73 -7.06
C ILE A 19 -3.53 11.69 -5.99
N ALA A 20 -4.62 11.32 -5.32
CA ALA A 20 -5.13 12.08 -4.18
C ALA A 20 -4.20 11.98 -2.97
N LEU A 21 -3.77 13.13 -2.44
CA LEU A 21 -2.97 13.27 -1.21
C LEU A 21 -3.89 13.21 0.02
N LEU A 22 -4.57 12.07 0.19
CA LEU A 22 -5.52 11.84 1.27
C LEU A 22 -4.82 11.86 2.65
N PRO A 23 -5.51 12.37 3.71
CA PRO A 23 -4.98 12.35 5.07
C PRO A 23 -4.72 10.92 5.58
N LEU A 24 -3.78 10.78 6.51
CA LEU A 24 -3.43 9.52 7.15
C LEU A 24 -3.32 9.66 8.68
N ARG A 25 -3.75 8.62 9.40
CA ARG A 25 -3.45 8.40 10.82
C ARG A 25 -2.15 7.60 10.90
N THR A 26 -1.01 8.27 10.80
CA THR A 26 0.30 7.60 10.75
C THR A 26 1.33 8.21 11.70
N GLN A 27 2.24 7.37 12.19
CA GLN A 27 3.45 7.77 12.90
C GLN A 27 4.66 7.98 11.96
N PHE A 28 4.57 7.56 10.69
CA PHE A 28 5.64 7.70 9.72
C PHE A 28 5.69 9.11 9.12
N LYS A 29 6.89 9.65 8.95
CA LYS A 29 7.10 10.98 8.35
C LYS A 29 6.81 10.94 6.85
N GLY A 30 6.15 11.97 6.34
CA GLY A 30 5.88 12.17 4.92
C GLY A 30 4.88 13.31 4.70
N PRO A 31 4.43 13.54 3.46
CA PRO A 31 3.63 14.70 3.07
C PRO A 31 2.11 14.53 3.30
N ALA A 32 1.64 13.37 3.75
CA ALA A 32 0.22 13.16 4.03
C ALA A 32 -0.30 14.18 5.08
N PRO A 33 -1.47 14.80 4.86
CA PRO A 33 -2.16 15.54 5.90
C PRO A 33 -2.45 14.62 7.11
N LYS A 34 -2.53 15.20 8.31
CA LYS A 34 -2.91 14.45 9.50
C LYS A 34 -4.42 14.19 9.49
N GLU A 35 -4.82 12.91 9.47
CA GLU A 35 -6.23 12.54 9.66
C GLU A 35 -6.68 12.80 11.10
N THR A 36 -7.94 13.20 11.25
CA THR A 36 -8.62 13.45 12.55
C THR A 36 -9.75 12.46 12.82
N ARG A 37 -10.24 11.77 11.78
CA ARG A 37 -11.25 10.70 11.85
C ARG A 37 -10.66 9.38 12.37
N GLU A 38 -11.54 8.46 12.75
CA GLU A 38 -11.16 7.11 13.22
C GLU A 38 -10.74 6.15 12.10
N THR A 39 -10.96 6.52 10.83
CA THR A 39 -10.70 5.70 9.64
C THR A 39 -10.04 6.56 8.55
N ASP A 40 -9.01 6.02 7.90
CA ASP A 40 -8.38 6.63 6.72
C ASP A 40 -8.40 5.69 5.50
N ILE A 41 -7.78 6.13 4.40
CA ILE A 41 -7.72 5.38 3.14
C ILE A 41 -6.98 4.03 3.27
N ILE A 42 -6.12 3.84 4.27
CA ILE A 42 -5.46 2.56 4.51
C ILE A 42 -6.44 1.58 5.19
N ASP A 43 -7.29 2.07 6.09
CA ASP A 43 -8.35 1.24 6.68
C ASP A 43 -9.39 0.82 5.62
N GLU A 44 -9.79 1.75 4.75
CA GLU A 44 -10.68 1.46 3.61
C GLU A 44 -10.03 0.49 2.61
N ALA A 45 -8.77 0.70 2.26
CA ALA A 45 -8.03 -0.18 1.37
C ALA A 45 -7.83 -1.60 1.95
N LEU A 46 -7.56 -1.73 3.25
CA LEU A 46 -7.43 -3.03 3.94
C LEU A 46 -8.79 -3.73 4.11
N LEU A 47 -9.88 -2.99 4.27
CA LEU A 47 -11.25 -3.51 4.29
C LEU A 47 -11.63 -4.09 2.91
N TYR A 48 -11.49 -3.29 1.85
CA TYR A 48 -11.78 -3.73 0.48
C TYR A 48 -10.73 -4.70 -0.08
N PHE A 49 -9.57 -4.87 0.55
CA PHE A 49 -8.53 -5.81 0.13
C PHE A 49 -9.12 -7.21 -0.11
N LYS A 50 -9.88 -7.76 0.84
CA LYS A 50 -10.45 -9.12 0.68
C LYS A 50 -11.54 -9.24 -0.40
N ALA A 51 -12.08 -8.13 -0.89
CA ALA A 51 -13.06 -8.11 -1.98
C ALA A 51 -12.43 -7.81 -3.35
N ASN A 52 -11.46 -6.89 -3.41
CA ASN A 52 -10.81 -6.41 -4.63
C ASN A 52 -9.49 -7.15 -4.96
N VAL A 53 -8.85 -7.78 -3.97
CA VAL A 53 -7.50 -8.37 -4.07
C VAL A 53 -7.59 -9.89 -3.94
N PHE A 54 -7.78 -10.60 -5.05
CA PHE A 54 -7.74 -12.07 -5.11
C PHE A 54 -6.27 -12.64 -4.99
N PHE A 55 -5.32 -11.88 -4.43
CA PHE A 55 -3.92 -11.69 -4.92
C PHE A 55 -2.83 -11.50 -3.81
N LYS A 56 -1.50 -11.69 -3.97
CA LYS A 56 -0.57 -12.33 -4.95
C LYS A 56 0.71 -12.83 -4.20
N ASN A 57 1.62 -13.57 -4.86
CA ASN A 57 2.86 -14.17 -4.32
C ASN A 57 3.71 -13.24 -3.43
N TYR A 58 3.54 -13.38 -2.12
CA TYR A 58 4.52 -13.10 -1.08
C TYR A 58 4.50 -14.30 -0.12
N GLU A 59 5.43 -15.24 -0.30
CA GLU A 59 5.57 -16.37 0.60
C GLU A 59 5.94 -15.86 2.00
N ILE A 60 5.02 -15.99 2.98
CA ILE A 60 5.28 -15.53 4.34
C ILE A 60 6.28 -16.47 5.00
N LYS A 61 7.57 -16.15 4.82
CA LYS A 61 8.71 -16.76 5.52
C LYS A 61 8.76 -16.30 6.98
N CYS A 62 8.07 -15.20 7.32
CA CYS A 62 7.95 -14.66 8.67
C CYS A 62 7.21 -15.62 9.63
N THR A 63 7.91 -16.12 10.65
CA THR A 63 7.33 -17.03 11.66
C THR A 63 6.68 -16.33 12.86
N SER A 64 6.74 -14.99 12.91
CA SER A 64 6.26 -14.14 14.02
C SER A 64 5.89 -12.73 13.52
N LYS A 65 4.99 -12.03 14.24
CA LYS A 65 4.58 -10.64 13.92
C LYS A 65 5.76 -9.69 13.91
N SER A 66 6.69 -9.81 14.86
CA SER A 66 7.90 -8.96 14.93
C SER A 66 8.88 -9.19 13.77
N MET A 67 8.89 -10.38 13.17
CA MET A 67 9.65 -10.64 11.94
C MET A 67 8.95 -9.98 10.73
N GLY A 68 7.62 -10.14 10.64
CA GLY A 68 6.81 -9.47 9.63
C GLY A 68 6.91 -7.95 9.67
N GLU A 69 6.86 -7.32 10.85
CA GLU A 69 7.04 -5.87 11.02
C GLU A 69 8.39 -5.37 10.50
N LYS A 70 9.48 -6.13 10.72
CA LYS A 70 10.82 -5.79 10.21
C LYS A 70 10.89 -5.92 8.69
N GLU A 71 10.38 -7.01 8.12
CA GLU A 71 10.32 -7.17 6.66
C GLU A 71 9.43 -6.11 6.00
N MET A 72 8.25 -5.84 6.54
CA MET A 72 7.34 -4.82 6.01
C MET A 72 7.89 -3.40 6.13
N TYR A 73 8.67 -3.09 7.19
CA TYR A 73 9.41 -1.82 7.26
C TYR A 73 10.49 -1.74 6.16
N THR A 74 11.27 -2.80 5.95
CA THR A 74 12.29 -2.88 4.90
C THR A 74 11.68 -2.74 3.50
N LEU A 75 10.58 -3.45 3.21
CA LEU A 75 9.80 -3.31 1.98
C LEU A 75 9.22 -1.89 1.84
N GLY A 76 8.81 -1.28 2.96
CA GLY A 76 8.33 0.10 3.04
C GLY A 76 9.36 1.12 2.56
N ILE A 77 10.61 1.06 3.07
CA ILE A 77 11.70 1.96 2.67
C ILE A 77 12.36 1.59 1.33
N THR A 78 12.16 0.37 0.81
CA THR A 78 12.76 -0.06 -0.46
C THR A 78 12.28 0.84 -1.62
N ASN A 79 13.24 1.38 -2.38
CA ASN A 79 12.97 2.21 -3.55
C ASN A 79 12.02 1.49 -4.51
N PHE A 80 10.97 2.19 -4.92
CA PHE A 80 9.86 1.63 -5.67
C PHE A 80 9.57 2.51 -6.91
N PRO A 81 9.35 1.93 -8.11
CA PRO A 81 9.11 2.71 -9.32
C PRO A 81 7.82 3.53 -9.23
N ILE A 82 7.87 4.79 -9.64
CA ILE A 82 6.72 5.71 -9.66
C ILE A 82 6.19 5.93 -11.09
N PRO A 83 4.98 6.51 -11.27
CA PRO A 83 4.48 6.93 -12.57
C PRO A 83 5.51 7.70 -13.41
N GLY A 84 5.75 7.21 -14.63
CA GLY A 84 6.80 7.68 -15.55
C GLY A 84 8.02 6.77 -15.63
N GLU A 85 8.30 5.93 -14.63
CA GLU A 85 9.47 5.04 -14.61
C GLU A 85 9.20 3.71 -15.31
N GLY A 86 10.24 3.13 -15.94
CA GLY A 86 10.12 1.91 -16.75
C GLY A 86 9.65 0.65 -16.00
N GLY A 87 9.76 0.64 -14.67
CA GLY A 87 9.25 -0.43 -13.81
C GLY A 87 7.80 -0.26 -13.35
N PHE A 88 7.14 0.88 -13.61
CA PHE A 88 5.80 1.14 -13.06
C PHE A 88 4.69 0.55 -13.96
N PRO A 89 3.91 -0.43 -13.48
CA PRO A 89 3.03 -1.24 -14.34
C PRO A 89 1.76 -0.53 -14.82
N LEU A 90 1.48 0.68 -14.30
CA LEU A 90 0.25 1.44 -14.52
C LEU A 90 0.51 2.85 -15.11
N ASN A 91 1.62 3.01 -15.84
CA ASN A 91 1.99 4.27 -16.55
C ASN A 91 0.92 4.81 -17.53
N ALA A 92 -0.05 4.00 -17.93
CA ALA A 92 -1.18 4.42 -18.77
C ALA A 92 -2.38 4.99 -17.99
N LEU A 93 -2.39 4.89 -16.66
CA LEU A 93 -3.46 5.38 -15.78
C LEU A 93 -3.01 6.51 -14.85
N TYR A 94 -1.73 6.54 -14.47
CA TYR A 94 -1.19 7.54 -13.57
C TYR A 94 -0.31 8.56 -14.30
N ALA A 95 -0.52 9.84 -13.99
CA ALA A 95 0.31 10.92 -14.48
C ALA A 95 1.69 10.86 -13.81
N ARG A 96 2.75 10.94 -14.63
CA ARG A 96 4.12 11.15 -14.14
C ARG A 96 4.23 12.52 -13.44
N PRO A 97 5.12 12.68 -12.45
CA PRO A 97 5.49 14.00 -11.95
C PRO A 97 5.93 14.94 -13.08
N THR A 98 5.51 16.20 -13.00
CA THR A 98 5.86 17.27 -13.95
C THR A 98 7.21 17.91 -13.63
N ASN A 99 7.63 17.85 -12.37
CA ASN A 99 8.82 18.52 -11.84
C ASN A 99 9.41 17.75 -10.65
N ARG A 100 10.65 18.09 -10.27
CA ARG A 100 11.39 17.40 -9.19
C ARG A 100 10.73 17.49 -7.81
N GLN A 101 10.11 18.63 -7.47
CA GLN A 101 9.47 18.79 -6.16
C GLN A 101 8.22 17.89 -6.03
N GLU A 102 7.46 17.77 -7.12
CA GLU A 102 6.35 16.82 -7.22
C GLU A 102 6.83 15.36 -7.22
N GLU A 103 7.98 15.07 -7.84
CA GLU A 103 8.59 13.73 -7.81
C GLU A 103 8.99 13.32 -6.40
N GLU A 104 9.73 14.18 -5.69
CA GLU A 104 10.13 13.95 -4.29
C GLU A 104 8.91 13.85 -3.38
N MET A 105 7.88 14.67 -3.58
CA MET A 105 6.61 14.56 -2.85
C MET A 105 5.89 13.23 -3.11
N MET A 106 5.82 12.79 -4.37
CA MET A 106 5.17 11.53 -4.75
C MET A 106 5.90 10.32 -4.15
N ARG A 107 7.23 10.27 -4.23
CA ARG A 107 8.04 9.20 -3.62
C ARG A 107 7.84 9.16 -2.10
N ASN A 108 7.88 10.31 -1.43
CA ASN A 108 7.67 10.40 0.02
C ASN A 108 6.25 9.99 0.45
N TYR A 109 5.21 10.35 -0.32
CA TYR A 109 3.82 9.93 -0.03
C TYR A 109 3.64 8.42 -0.21
N LEU A 110 4.14 7.86 -1.31
CA LEU A 110 4.07 6.42 -1.57
C LEU A 110 4.89 5.61 -0.54
N GLN A 111 6.03 6.13 -0.07
CA GLN A 111 6.78 5.52 1.03
C GLN A 111 5.98 5.52 2.34
N GLN A 112 5.38 6.66 2.72
CA GLN A 112 4.57 6.80 3.92
C GLN A 112 3.36 5.85 3.91
N LEU A 113 2.66 5.77 2.77
CA LEU A 113 1.58 4.80 2.53
C LEU A 113 2.06 3.34 2.69
N LYS A 114 3.21 2.97 2.08
CA LYS A 114 3.76 1.60 2.19
C LYS A 114 4.12 1.23 3.63
N GLN A 115 4.74 2.14 4.39
CA GLN A 115 5.14 1.89 5.77
C GLN A 115 3.92 1.70 6.70
N GLU A 116 2.94 2.60 6.63
CA GLU A 116 1.73 2.53 7.46
C GLU A 116 0.84 1.33 7.08
N THR A 117 0.67 1.07 5.78
CA THR A 117 -0.07 -0.12 5.30
C THR A 117 0.62 -1.40 5.76
N GLY A 118 1.96 -1.46 5.71
CA GLY A 118 2.72 -2.62 6.15
C GLY A 118 2.58 -2.92 7.63
N LEU A 119 2.61 -1.88 8.48
CA LEU A 119 2.40 -1.99 9.92
C LEU A 119 1.00 -2.55 10.23
N ARG A 120 -0.06 -1.90 9.72
CA ARG A 120 -1.45 -2.33 9.96
C ARG A 120 -1.77 -3.69 9.34
N LEU A 121 -1.14 -4.06 8.22
CA LEU A 121 -1.30 -5.39 7.63
C LEU A 121 -0.78 -6.48 8.57
N CYS A 122 0.35 -6.29 9.25
CA CYS A 122 0.83 -7.24 10.26
C CYS A 122 -0.18 -7.44 11.40
N GLU A 123 -0.89 -6.40 11.84
CA GLU A 123 -1.96 -6.51 12.85
C GLU A 123 -3.20 -7.28 12.38
N LYS A 124 -3.45 -7.34 11.07
CA LYS A 124 -4.56 -8.15 10.51
C LYS A 124 -4.13 -9.57 10.14
N VAL A 125 -2.87 -9.76 9.75
CA VAL A 125 -2.32 -11.03 9.27
C VAL A 125 -1.94 -11.97 10.40
N PHE A 126 -1.27 -11.49 11.45
CA PHE A 126 -0.81 -12.34 12.54
C PHE A 126 -1.89 -12.50 13.62
N ASP A 127 -2.10 -13.74 14.06
CA ASP A 127 -3.02 -14.06 15.14
C ASP A 127 -2.45 -13.62 16.51
N PRO A 128 -3.19 -12.84 17.32
CA PRO A 128 -2.65 -12.20 18.53
C PRO A 128 -2.41 -13.16 19.71
N VAL A 129 -2.85 -14.42 19.61
CA VAL A 129 -2.67 -15.44 20.67
C VAL A 129 -1.55 -16.42 20.32
N THR A 130 -1.41 -16.75 19.02
CA THR A 130 -0.49 -17.78 18.54
C THR A 130 0.72 -17.23 17.78
N ASP A 131 0.77 -15.92 17.51
CA ASP A 131 1.78 -15.19 16.73
C ASP A 131 2.02 -15.76 15.30
N LYS A 132 1.07 -16.55 14.80
CA LYS A 132 1.15 -17.22 13.49
C LYS A 132 0.41 -16.43 12.41
N PRO A 133 0.94 -16.38 11.17
CA PRO A 133 0.26 -15.71 10.08
C PRO A 133 -0.99 -16.50 9.66
N SER A 134 -2.10 -15.80 9.52
CA SER A 134 -3.43 -16.37 9.33
C SER A 134 -3.63 -16.90 7.91
N LYS A 135 -4.07 -18.15 7.79
CA LYS A 135 -4.42 -18.80 6.51
C LYS A 135 -5.47 -18.03 5.72
N TRP A 136 -6.30 -17.22 6.38
CA TRP A 136 -7.34 -16.38 5.78
C TRP A 136 -6.83 -15.05 5.20
N TRP A 137 -5.52 -14.81 5.28
CA TRP A 137 -4.80 -13.79 4.51
C TRP A 137 -3.78 -14.44 3.56
N ILE A 138 -3.06 -15.48 4.01
CA ILE A 138 -2.14 -16.24 3.15
C ILE A 138 -2.87 -16.86 1.95
N CYS A 139 -4.16 -17.22 2.02
CA CYS A 139 -4.86 -17.82 0.88
C CYS A 139 -4.93 -16.92 -0.37
N PHE A 140 -4.79 -15.60 -0.24
CA PHE A 140 -4.81 -14.67 -1.36
C PHE A 140 -3.49 -14.68 -2.17
N VAL A 141 -2.44 -15.27 -1.64
CA VAL A 141 -1.03 -15.18 -2.08
C VAL A 141 -0.71 -15.68 -3.51
N LYS A 142 -1.62 -15.86 -4.49
CA LYS A 142 -1.26 -16.43 -5.82
C LYS A 142 -1.78 -15.81 -7.12
N ARG A 143 -2.96 -15.18 -7.23
CA ARG A 143 -3.49 -14.66 -8.53
C ARG A 143 -3.17 -13.15 -8.71
N GLN A 144 -3.87 -12.39 -9.57
CA GLN A 144 -3.95 -10.87 -9.57
C GLN A 144 -5.15 -9.82 -8.91
N PHE A 145 -4.31 -8.73 -9.29
CA PHE A 145 -4.16 -7.24 -9.15
C PHE A 145 -4.16 -6.53 -10.52
N MET A 146 -5.33 -6.36 -11.15
CA MET A 146 -5.48 -5.86 -12.55
C MET A 146 -4.56 -6.56 -13.58
N ASN A 147 -4.16 -7.81 -13.30
CA ASN A 147 -3.10 -8.55 -13.99
C ASN A 147 -1.72 -7.84 -14.05
N LYS A 148 -1.49 -6.85 -13.18
CA LYS A 148 -0.25 -6.14 -12.92
C LYS A 148 0.48 -6.67 -11.67
N SER A 149 1.75 -6.32 -11.52
CA SER A 149 2.54 -6.59 -10.31
C SER A 149 3.38 -5.36 -10.02
N LEU A 150 3.50 -5.00 -8.75
CA LEU A 150 4.39 -3.93 -8.31
C LEU A 150 5.85 -4.41 -8.25
N SER A 151 6.09 -5.69 -7.92
CA SER A 151 7.39 -6.33 -8.09
C SER A 151 7.67 -6.71 -9.54
N HIS A 152 8.95 -6.71 -9.92
CA HIS A 152 9.39 -7.22 -11.23
C HIS A 152 9.17 -8.74 -11.33
N PRO A 153 8.94 -9.30 -12.54
CA PRO A 153 8.94 -10.74 -12.74
C PRO A 153 10.29 -11.35 -12.31
N GLY A 154 10.28 -12.23 -11.31
CA GLY A 154 11.47 -12.96 -10.85
C GLY A 154 12.06 -12.54 -9.50
N GLN A 155 11.55 -11.50 -8.83
CA GLN A 155 11.93 -11.22 -7.44
C GLN A 155 11.11 -12.09 -6.45
N MET A 156 11.81 -12.88 -5.62
CA MET A 156 11.32 -13.76 -4.53
C MET A 156 12.32 -13.81 -3.37
#